data_AF-F9ZQR9-F1
#
_entry.id   AF-F9ZQR9-F1
#
_cell.length_a   1.000
_cell.length_b   1.000
_cell.length_c   1.000
_cell.angle_alpha   90.00
_cell.angle_beta   90.00
_cell.angle_gamma   90.00
#
_symmetry.space_group_name_H-M   'P 1'
#
loop_
_entity.id
_entity.type
_entity.pdbx_description
1 polymer ?
#
loop_
_entity_poly.entity_id
_entity_poly.type
_entity_poly.pdbx_seq_one_letter_code
_entity_poly.pdbx_strand_id
1 'polypeptide(L)'
;MKNPVKIALLGVAALAVAGTGSVYAEGLHVIQGGPAYFSAGVGVFNGVGVRPVSGPNPRIPELDVEYQSASKLFGIGALYGLMVNTDGGIMGYTGFYSDIAWDNDHWILTPVLGFGGYDKGRGKDLGSTFQFRLELGLAYQFANGSRLGVKIAHISNAKIVQQDPGENEALVTYSIPLSFGDHS
;
A
#
# COMPACT_ATOMS: atom_id res chain seq x y z
N MET A 1 -3.80 -42.62 -20.42
CA MET A 1 -4.05 -42.43 -18.96
C MET A 1 -3.78 -40.96 -18.64
N LYS A 2 -4.81 -40.16 -18.35
CA LYS A 2 -4.70 -38.73 -18.00
C LYS A 2 -4.98 -38.60 -16.50
N ASN A 3 -4.03 -38.12 -15.72
CA ASN A 3 -4.22 -37.81 -14.31
C ASN A 3 -4.83 -36.41 -14.18
N PRO A 4 -5.96 -36.21 -13.48
CA PRO A 4 -6.44 -34.88 -13.18
C PRO A 4 -5.70 -34.32 -11.95
N VAL A 5 -5.14 -33.12 -12.09
CA VAL A 5 -4.60 -32.31 -11.00
C VAL A 5 -5.78 -31.81 -10.17
N LYS A 6 -5.84 -32.18 -8.89
CA LYS A 6 -6.79 -31.60 -7.92
C LYS A 6 -6.19 -30.30 -7.39
N ILE A 7 -6.81 -29.17 -7.75
CA ILE A 7 -6.51 -27.86 -7.15
C ILE A 7 -7.23 -27.83 -5.80
N ALA A 8 -6.46 -27.78 -4.71
CA ALA A 8 -6.99 -27.55 -3.37
C ALA A 8 -7.16 -26.03 -3.17
N LEU A 9 -8.41 -25.55 -3.13
CA LEU A 9 -8.71 -24.23 -2.57
C LEU A 9 -8.63 -24.34 -1.05
N LEU A 10 -7.60 -23.74 -0.45
CA LEU A 10 -7.56 -23.46 0.98
C LEU A 10 -8.25 -22.12 1.21
N GLY A 11 -9.55 -22.18 1.53
CA GLY A 11 -10.27 -21.05 2.10
C GLY A 11 -10.01 -21.00 3.60
N VAL A 12 -9.51 -19.87 4.10
CA VAL A 12 -9.48 -19.58 5.53
C VAL A 12 -10.35 -18.36 5.77
N ALA A 13 -11.57 -18.60 6.24
CA ALA A 13 -12.39 -17.59 6.89
C ALA A 13 -12.25 -17.82 8.40
N ALA A 14 -11.59 -16.89 9.10
CA ALA A 14 -11.56 -16.86 10.54
C ALA A 14 -12.25 -15.58 11.02
N LEU A 15 -13.47 -15.74 11.52
CA LEU A 15 -14.23 -14.71 12.22
C LEU A 15 -13.80 -14.78 13.70
N ALA A 16 -13.10 -13.77 14.20
CA ALA A 16 -12.68 -13.72 15.61
C ALA A 16 -13.68 -12.93 16.45
N VAL A 17 -14.26 -13.61 17.45
CA VAL A 17 -15.08 -13.03 18.52
C VAL A 17 -14.15 -12.49 19.61
N ALA A 18 -14.48 -11.31 20.14
CA ALA A 18 -13.74 -10.64 21.20
C ALA A 18 -13.77 -11.42 22.53
N GLY A 19 -12.59 -11.57 23.15
CA GLY A 19 -12.41 -12.09 24.50
C GLY A 19 -11.20 -11.43 25.15
N THR A 20 -11.41 -10.78 26.29
CA THR A 20 -10.40 -10.08 27.08
C THR A 20 -9.38 -11.06 27.66
N GLY A 21 -8.11 -10.89 27.29
CA GLY A 21 -6.97 -11.66 27.79
C GLY A 21 -6.08 -12.15 26.66
N SER A 22 -5.39 -11.25 25.96
CA SER A 22 -4.52 -11.64 24.86
C SER A 22 -3.11 -11.93 25.34
N VAL A 23 -2.86 -13.18 25.66
CA VAL A 23 -1.54 -13.77 25.40
C VAL A 23 -1.43 -13.84 23.87
N TYR A 24 -0.91 -12.78 23.23
CA TYR A 24 -0.70 -12.79 21.79
C TYR A 24 0.39 -13.82 21.49
N ALA A 25 -0.02 -14.97 20.98
CA ALA A 25 0.89 -15.95 20.41
C ALA A 25 1.68 -15.31 19.26
N GLU A 26 2.86 -15.86 18.96
CA GLU A 26 3.78 -15.51 17.87
C GLU A 26 3.19 -15.70 16.44
N GLY A 27 1.91 -15.39 16.25
CA GLY A 27 1.15 -15.57 15.02
C GLY A 27 0.82 -14.27 14.31
N LEU A 28 0.38 -14.44 13.06
CA LEU A 28 -0.14 -13.36 12.23
C LEU A 28 -1.37 -12.70 12.90
N HIS A 29 -1.34 -11.38 13.08
CA HIS A 29 -2.47 -10.64 13.64
C HIS A 29 -2.59 -9.24 13.03
N VAL A 30 -3.79 -8.65 13.11
CA VAL A 30 -4.04 -7.28 12.63
C VAL A 30 -3.80 -6.29 13.75
N ILE A 31 -2.97 -5.28 13.51
CA ILE A 31 -2.73 -4.19 14.46
C ILE A 31 -4.01 -3.35 14.59
N GLN A 32 -4.58 -3.33 15.79
CA GLN A 32 -5.85 -2.66 16.08
C GLN A 32 -5.70 -1.15 16.38
N GLY A 33 -4.50 -0.69 16.69
CA GLY A 33 -4.21 0.70 17.04
C GLY A 33 -2.71 0.90 17.28
N GLY A 34 -2.27 2.16 17.39
CA GLY A 34 -0.86 2.50 17.54
C GLY A 34 -0.58 3.95 17.17
N PRO A 35 0.70 4.33 16.99
CA PRO A 35 1.03 5.66 16.51
C PRO A 35 0.57 5.85 15.06
N ALA A 36 0.41 7.11 14.67
CA ALA A 36 0.35 7.45 13.25
C ALA A 36 1.73 7.19 12.61
N TYR A 37 1.79 7.03 11.30
CA TYR A 37 3.06 6.86 10.59
C TYR A 37 3.20 7.92 9.50
N PHE A 38 4.40 8.44 9.34
CA PHE A 38 4.81 9.14 8.13
C PHE A 38 5.82 8.28 7.38
N SER A 39 5.54 8.00 6.11
CA SER A 39 6.39 7.21 5.21
C SER A 39 6.91 8.09 4.09
N ALA A 40 8.17 7.88 3.73
CA ALA A 40 8.76 8.39 2.51
C ALA A 40 9.35 7.23 1.71
N GLY A 41 9.12 7.23 0.40
CA GLY A 41 9.55 6.21 -0.53
C GLY A 41 10.28 6.80 -1.72
N VAL A 42 11.25 6.06 -2.22
CA VAL A 42 11.92 6.33 -3.50
C VAL A 42 11.81 5.09 -4.37
N GLY A 43 11.52 5.27 -5.64
CA GLY A 43 11.19 4.13 -6.49
C GLY A 43 11.16 4.41 -7.98
N VAL A 44 10.45 3.54 -8.67
CA VAL A 44 10.30 3.53 -10.12
C VAL A 44 8.83 3.44 -10.50
N PHE A 45 8.32 4.53 -11.07
CA PHE A 45 7.03 4.56 -11.72
C PHE A 45 7.05 3.61 -12.92
N ASN A 46 6.01 2.80 -13.07
CA ASN A 46 5.87 1.84 -14.17
C ASN A 46 7.02 0.80 -14.25
N GLY A 47 7.63 0.48 -13.11
CA GLY A 47 8.80 -0.39 -12.97
C GLY A 47 8.53 -1.90 -12.96
N VAL A 48 7.32 -2.34 -12.59
CA VAL A 48 7.00 -3.77 -12.38
C VAL A 48 5.93 -4.27 -13.34
N GLY A 49 6.19 -5.36 -14.07
CA GLY A 49 5.13 -6.17 -14.70
C GLY A 49 4.29 -5.56 -15.84
N VAL A 50 4.39 -4.27 -16.15
CA VAL A 50 3.60 -3.67 -17.25
C VAL A 50 4.34 -3.84 -18.58
N ARG A 51 3.79 -4.69 -19.46
CA ARG A 51 4.09 -4.63 -20.90
C ARG A 51 3.20 -3.53 -21.51
N PRO A 52 3.72 -2.70 -22.44
CA PRO A 52 2.91 -1.65 -23.04
C PRO A 52 1.68 -2.26 -23.75
N VAL A 53 0.48 -1.84 -23.36
CA VAL A 53 -0.77 -2.17 -24.08
C VAL A 53 -0.95 -1.21 -25.27
N SER A 54 -0.53 0.05 -25.12
CA SER A 54 -0.30 1.03 -26.20
C SER A 54 0.38 2.28 -25.63
N GLY A 55 1.08 3.06 -26.46
CA GLY A 55 1.70 4.34 -26.08
C GLY A 55 3.07 4.24 -25.38
N PRO A 56 3.71 5.39 -25.08
CA PRO A 56 4.97 5.45 -24.34
C PRO A 56 4.82 4.82 -22.95
N ASN A 57 5.79 3.98 -22.57
CA ASN A 57 5.80 3.28 -21.28
C ASN A 57 7.08 3.62 -20.50
N PRO A 58 7.32 4.91 -20.19
CA PRO A 58 8.57 5.34 -19.57
C PRO A 58 8.67 4.76 -18.16
N ARG A 59 9.86 4.30 -17.80
CA ARG A 59 10.23 3.93 -16.43
C ARG A 59 11.00 5.09 -15.86
N ILE A 60 10.44 5.75 -14.86
CA ILE A 60 10.98 7.02 -14.38
C ILE A 60 11.10 6.99 -12.86
N PRO A 61 12.14 7.63 -12.29
CA PRO A 61 12.23 7.77 -10.85
C PRO A 61 11.01 8.47 -10.27
N GLU A 62 10.59 8.02 -9.10
CA GLU A 62 9.47 8.57 -8.35
C GLU A 62 9.81 8.74 -6.87
N LEU A 63 9.06 9.64 -6.23
CA LEU A 63 8.98 9.81 -4.79
C LEU A 63 7.54 9.63 -4.35
N ASP A 64 7.35 8.98 -3.22
CA ASP A 64 6.05 8.80 -2.57
C ASP A 64 6.16 9.24 -1.12
N VAL A 65 5.16 9.94 -0.61
CA VAL A 65 5.03 10.22 0.82
C VAL A 65 3.63 9.88 1.27
N GLU A 66 3.50 9.25 2.43
CA GLU A 66 2.21 8.80 2.96
C GLU A 66 2.11 9.06 4.46
N TYR A 67 1.00 9.63 4.88
CA TYR A 67 0.58 9.69 6.26
C TYR A 67 -0.49 8.63 6.50
N GLN A 68 -0.28 7.80 7.52
CA GLN A 68 -1.19 6.76 7.98
C GLN A 68 -1.71 7.12 9.38
N SER A 69 -3.03 7.11 9.58
CA SER A 69 -3.67 7.59 10.81
C SER A 69 -3.47 6.66 12.01
N ALA A 70 -3.25 7.24 13.20
CA ALA A 70 -3.22 6.47 14.45
C ALA A 70 -4.55 5.74 14.73
N SER A 71 -5.67 6.41 14.47
CA SER A 71 -7.01 5.87 14.69
C SER A 71 -7.32 4.79 13.66
N LYS A 72 -7.69 3.61 14.15
CA LYS A 72 -8.17 2.49 13.33
C LYS A 72 -9.54 2.03 13.83
N LEU A 73 -10.42 1.68 12.91
CA LEU A 73 -11.71 1.05 13.19
C LEU A 73 -11.61 -0.42 12.74
N PHE A 74 -11.69 -1.36 13.68
CA PHE A 74 -11.50 -2.80 13.43
C PHE A 74 -10.18 -3.12 12.68
N GLY A 75 -9.10 -2.41 13.01
CA GLY A 75 -7.78 -2.56 12.37
C GLY A 75 -7.61 -1.82 11.04
N ILE A 76 -8.65 -1.15 10.54
CA ILE A 76 -8.61 -0.37 9.30
C ILE A 76 -8.40 1.11 9.64
N GLY A 77 -7.31 1.69 9.15
CA GLY A 77 -7.01 3.12 9.29
C GLY A 77 -7.22 3.88 7.98
N ALA A 78 -7.17 5.20 8.05
CA ALA A 78 -7.18 6.09 6.90
C ALA A 78 -5.76 6.54 6.55
N LEU A 79 -5.54 6.87 5.28
CA LEU A 79 -4.26 7.41 4.82
C LEU A 79 -4.44 8.59 3.87
N TYR A 80 -3.37 9.37 3.74
CA TYR A 80 -3.22 10.45 2.76
C TYR A 80 -1.82 10.36 2.16
N GLY A 81 -1.71 10.38 0.84
CA GLY A 81 -0.43 10.27 0.17
C GLY A 81 -0.28 11.18 -1.04
N LEU A 82 0.98 11.35 -1.44
CA LEU A 82 1.41 12.13 -2.58
C LEU A 82 2.53 11.39 -3.30
N MET A 83 2.30 11.03 -4.55
CA MET A 83 3.31 10.52 -5.46
C MET A 83 3.70 11.60 -6.47
N VAL A 84 5.01 11.71 -6.75
CA VAL A 84 5.56 12.56 -7.81
C VAL A 84 6.62 11.82 -8.59
N ASN A 85 6.75 12.11 -9.89
CA ASN A 85 7.81 11.53 -10.73
C ASN A 85 8.60 12.60 -11.49
N THR A 86 9.74 12.20 -12.06
CA THR A 86 10.67 13.13 -12.74
C THR A 86 10.13 13.75 -14.03
N ASP A 87 9.04 13.22 -14.59
CA ASP A 87 8.34 13.84 -15.71
C ASP A 87 7.26 14.84 -15.28
N GLY A 88 7.16 15.11 -13.98
CA GLY A 88 6.22 16.06 -13.41
C GLY A 88 4.81 15.50 -13.25
N GLY A 89 4.63 14.19 -13.35
CA GLY A 89 3.38 13.55 -12.96
C GLY A 89 3.21 13.59 -11.44
N ILE A 90 1.99 13.86 -10.99
CA ILE A 90 1.64 14.04 -9.57
C ILE A 90 0.33 13.30 -9.30
N MET A 91 0.29 12.47 -8.25
CA MET A 91 -0.95 11.91 -7.71
C MET A 91 -1.13 12.31 -6.25
N GLY A 92 -2.20 13.01 -5.92
CA GLY A 92 -2.68 13.13 -4.55
C GLY A 92 -3.75 12.09 -4.29
N TYR A 93 -3.62 11.31 -3.21
CA TYR A 93 -4.55 10.22 -2.92
C TYR A 93 -4.90 10.09 -1.43
N THR A 94 -6.03 9.46 -1.16
CA THR A 94 -6.46 9.05 0.19
C THR A 94 -7.05 7.65 0.11
N GLY A 95 -7.30 7.01 1.24
CA GLY A 95 -7.86 5.68 1.25
C GLY A 95 -7.76 5.01 2.60
N PHE A 96 -7.71 3.69 2.53
CA PHE A 96 -7.74 2.81 3.68
C PHE A 96 -6.54 1.87 3.67
N TYR A 97 -6.04 1.57 4.87
CA TYR A 97 -4.95 0.61 5.07
C TYR A 97 -5.23 -0.28 6.27
N SER A 98 -4.55 -1.43 6.32
CA SER A 98 -4.49 -2.30 7.49
C SER A 98 -3.04 -2.75 7.69
N ASP A 99 -2.63 -2.98 8.93
CA ASP A 99 -1.31 -3.52 9.23
C ASP A 99 -1.47 -4.91 9.79
N ILE A 100 -0.77 -5.87 9.19
CA ILE A 100 -0.77 -7.26 9.61
C ILE A 100 0.65 -7.59 10.08
N ALA A 101 0.78 -7.91 11.35
CA ALA A 101 2.05 -8.12 12.02
C ALA A 101 2.28 -9.58 12.39
N TRP A 102 3.54 -9.99 12.42
CA TRP A 102 4.01 -11.26 12.98
C TRP A 102 5.45 -11.13 13.50
N ASP A 103 5.93 -12.18 14.18
CA ASP A 103 7.29 -12.23 14.74
C ASP A 103 7.56 -11.06 15.70
N ASN A 104 6.76 -10.96 16.77
CA ASN A 104 6.84 -9.89 17.77
C ASN A 104 6.83 -8.48 17.15
N ASP A 105 5.91 -8.28 16.20
CA ASP A 105 5.72 -7.03 15.46
C ASP A 105 6.93 -6.55 14.65
N HIS A 106 7.88 -7.45 14.34
CA HIS A 106 9.03 -7.11 13.52
C HIS A 106 8.71 -7.08 12.04
N TRP A 107 7.76 -7.88 11.57
CA TRP A 107 7.36 -7.87 10.18
C TRP A 107 5.94 -7.35 10.03
N ILE A 108 5.77 -6.35 9.15
CA ILE A 108 4.50 -5.67 8.91
C ILE A 108 4.16 -5.76 7.43
N LEU A 109 3.03 -6.40 7.12
CA LEU A 109 2.41 -6.40 5.79
C LEU A 109 1.26 -5.40 5.78
N THR A 110 1.31 -4.45 4.84
CA THR A 110 0.36 -3.34 4.78
C THR A 110 -0.33 -3.31 3.41
N PRO A 111 -1.53 -3.90 3.26
CA PRO A 111 -2.38 -3.66 2.10
C PRO A 111 -3.05 -2.28 2.17
N VAL A 112 -3.17 -1.64 1.01
CA VAL A 112 -3.76 -0.31 0.83
C VAL A 112 -4.75 -0.33 -0.34
N LEU A 113 -5.93 0.26 -0.10
CA LEU A 113 -6.88 0.65 -1.13
C LEU A 113 -7.00 2.18 -1.12
N GLY A 114 -6.44 2.82 -2.14
CA GLY A 114 -6.44 4.26 -2.33
C GLY A 114 -7.22 4.70 -3.56
N PHE A 115 -7.55 5.98 -3.58
CA PHE A 115 -8.15 6.68 -4.71
C PHE A 115 -7.77 8.15 -4.65
N GLY A 116 -7.68 8.79 -5.82
CA GLY A 116 -7.14 10.14 -5.89
C GLY A 116 -7.18 10.76 -7.27
N GLY A 117 -6.54 11.92 -7.37
CA GLY A 117 -6.38 12.68 -8.61
C GLY A 117 -4.95 12.57 -9.12
N TYR A 118 -4.78 12.20 -10.38
CA TYR A 118 -3.52 12.14 -11.10
C TYR A 118 -3.47 13.21 -12.19
N ASP A 119 -2.42 14.03 -12.17
CA ASP A 119 -1.98 14.85 -13.29
C ASP A 119 -0.74 14.19 -13.91
N LYS A 120 -0.76 13.99 -15.22
CA LYS A 120 0.30 13.27 -15.91
C LYS A 120 1.60 14.06 -16.06
N GLY A 121 1.56 15.39 -16.04
CA GLY A 121 2.67 16.21 -16.50
C GLY A 121 3.14 15.78 -17.90
N ARG A 122 4.43 15.44 -18.04
CA ARG A 122 5.00 14.84 -19.27
C ARG A 122 5.05 13.31 -19.23
N GLY A 123 4.55 12.69 -18.16
CA GLY A 123 4.56 11.26 -17.91
C GLY A 123 3.45 10.50 -18.64
N LYS A 124 3.15 9.29 -18.15
CA LYS A 124 2.19 8.37 -18.78
C LYS A 124 0.76 8.88 -18.65
N ASP A 125 -0.01 8.80 -19.73
CA ASP A 125 -1.45 9.11 -19.69
C ASP A 125 -2.22 7.92 -19.11
N LEU A 126 -2.94 8.13 -18.00
CA LEU A 126 -3.77 7.10 -17.35
C LEU A 126 -5.25 7.18 -17.75
N GLY A 127 -5.59 7.95 -18.79
CA GLY A 127 -6.93 8.01 -19.38
C GLY A 127 -7.93 8.92 -18.66
N SER A 128 -7.71 9.23 -17.37
CA SER A 128 -8.55 10.12 -16.56
C SER A 128 -7.78 10.76 -15.41
N THR A 129 -8.31 11.83 -14.83
CA THR A 129 -7.75 12.42 -13.59
C THR A 129 -8.01 11.53 -12.38
N PHE A 130 -9.23 11.00 -12.22
CA PHE A 130 -9.53 10.10 -11.11
C PHE A 130 -8.88 8.73 -11.34
N GLN A 131 -8.20 8.22 -10.33
CA GLN A 131 -7.49 6.94 -10.34
C GLN A 131 -7.68 6.21 -9.01
N PHE A 132 -7.73 4.88 -9.07
CA PHE A 132 -7.56 3.98 -7.94
C PHE A 132 -6.09 3.61 -7.76
N ARG A 133 -5.70 3.31 -6.53
CA ARG A 133 -4.37 2.81 -6.14
C ARG A 133 -4.55 1.54 -5.32
N LEU A 134 -4.01 0.43 -5.80
CA LEU A 134 -3.88 -0.80 -5.00
C LEU A 134 -2.42 -0.97 -4.63
N GLU A 135 -2.13 -1.02 -3.34
CA GLU A 135 -0.76 -1.05 -2.85
C GLU A 135 -0.58 -2.20 -1.84
N LEU A 136 0.62 -2.78 -1.84
CA LEU A 136 1.06 -3.76 -0.87
C LEU A 136 2.49 -3.45 -0.42
N GLY A 137 2.65 -3.16 0.87
CA GLY A 137 3.93 -2.94 1.52
C GLY A 137 4.34 -4.12 2.40
N LEU A 138 5.63 -4.44 2.43
CA LEU A 138 6.24 -5.32 3.43
C LEU A 138 7.41 -4.59 4.07
N ALA A 139 7.40 -4.45 5.39
CA ALA A 139 8.43 -3.74 6.12
C ALA A 139 8.92 -4.53 7.34
N TYR A 140 10.19 -4.30 7.66
CA TYR A 140 10.78 -4.67 8.93
C TYR A 140 10.71 -3.48 9.90
N GLN A 141 10.14 -3.71 11.08
CA GLN A 141 10.00 -2.73 12.16
C GLN A 141 11.15 -2.87 13.16
N PHE A 142 11.86 -1.78 13.40
CA PHE A 142 12.94 -1.71 14.37
C PHE A 142 12.40 -1.46 15.78
N ALA A 143 13.24 -1.66 16.80
CA ALA A 143 12.88 -1.46 18.21
C ALA A 143 12.39 -0.04 18.55
N ASN A 144 12.74 0.97 17.75
CA ASN A 144 12.25 2.35 17.91
C ASN A 144 10.90 2.60 17.19
N GLY A 145 10.26 1.56 16.65
CA GLY A 145 8.99 1.63 15.92
C GLY A 145 9.11 2.11 14.48
N SER A 146 10.28 2.58 14.02
CA SER A 146 10.51 2.91 12.61
C SER A 146 10.51 1.66 11.74
N ARG A 147 10.20 1.81 10.46
CA ARG A 147 10.00 0.69 9.52
C ARG A 147 10.81 0.92 8.25
N LEU A 148 11.58 -0.07 7.81
CA LEU A 148 12.22 -0.10 6.50
C LEU A 148 11.56 -1.19 5.66
N GLY A 149 11.09 -0.85 4.47
CA GLY A 149 10.31 -1.79 3.67
C GLY A 149 10.39 -1.59 2.18
N VAL A 150 9.71 -2.48 1.48
CA VAL A 150 9.44 -2.39 0.05
C VAL A 150 7.94 -2.29 -0.19
N LYS A 151 7.57 -1.57 -1.23
CA LYS A 151 6.18 -1.28 -1.60
C LYS A 151 6.02 -1.53 -3.09
N ILE A 152 4.93 -2.19 -3.48
CA ILE A 152 4.44 -2.21 -4.86
C ILE A 152 3.07 -1.58 -4.90
N ALA A 153 2.78 -0.85 -5.98
CA ALA A 153 1.45 -0.28 -6.19
C ALA A 153 1.02 -0.43 -7.65
N HIS A 154 -0.29 -0.43 -7.87
CA HIS A 154 -0.92 -0.40 -9.17
C HIS A 154 -1.91 0.77 -9.20
N ILE A 155 -1.68 1.73 -10.10
CA ILE A 155 -2.61 2.83 -10.35
C ILE A 155 -3.39 2.55 -11.63
N SER A 156 -4.72 2.65 -11.58
CA SER A 156 -5.59 2.49 -12.75
C SER A 156 -6.93 3.19 -12.57
N ASN A 157 -7.62 3.46 -13.68
CA ASN A 157 -8.96 4.02 -13.63
C ASN A 157 -10.04 2.94 -13.59
N ALA A 158 -9.66 1.66 -13.54
CA ALA A 158 -10.56 0.50 -13.49
C ALA A 158 -11.62 0.50 -14.62
N LYS A 159 -11.25 1.00 -15.80
CA LYS A 159 -12.13 1.13 -16.98
C LYS A 159 -13.40 1.97 -16.75
N ILE A 160 -13.39 2.92 -15.80
CA ILE A 160 -14.47 3.91 -15.69
C ILE A 160 -14.56 4.81 -16.94
N VAL A 161 -13.45 4.92 -17.67
CA VAL A 161 -13.36 5.51 -19.01
C VAL A 161 -12.86 4.47 -20.03
N GLN A 162 -12.95 4.78 -21.32
CA GLN A 162 -12.67 3.81 -22.39
C GLN A 162 -11.24 3.25 -22.38
N GLN A 163 -10.26 4.07 -22.00
CA GLN A 163 -8.84 3.69 -21.97
C GLN A 163 -8.38 3.58 -20.53
N ASP A 164 -7.73 2.47 -20.19
CA ASP A 164 -7.09 2.28 -18.88
C ASP A 164 -5.74 1.61 -19.12
N PRO A 165 -4.69 2.40 -19.34
CA PRO A 165 -3.35 1.87 -19.54
C PRO A 165 -2.75 1.30 -18.25
N GLY A 166 -3.20 1.80 -17.10
CA GLY A 166 -2.64 1.54 -15.78
C GLY A 166 -1.13 1.81 -15.67
N GLU A 167 -0.58 1.66 -14.48
CA GLU A 167 0.86 1.60 -14.24
C GLU A 167 1.16 0.80 -12.97
N ASN A 168 2.43 0.45 -12.74
CA ASN A 168 2.84 -0.30 -11.55
C ASN A 168 4.16 0.25 -11.00
N GLU A 169 4.15 0.57 -9.71
CA GLU A 169 5.27 1.14 -8.98
C GLU A 169 6.06 0.08 -8.23
N ALA A 170 7.32 0.39 -7.93
CA ALA A 170 8.10 -0.32 -6.92
C ALA A 170 9.01 0.65 -6.18
N LEU A 171 8.91 0.65 -4.85
CA LEU A 171 9.59 1.60 -3.98
C LEU A 171 10.30 0.90 -2.83
N VAL A 172 11.40 1.51 -2.38
CA VAL A 172 11.95 1.31 -1.05
C VAL A 172 11.41 2.43 -0.17
N THR A 173 10.96 2.10 1.03
CA THR A 173 10.24 3.01 1.92
C THR A 173 10.85 3.01 3.31
N TYR A 174 10.85 4.18 3.95
CA TYR A 174 11.17 4.34 5.35
C TYR A 174 10.04 5.09 6.05
N SER A 175 9.50 4.48 7.10
CA SER A 175 8.40 5.04 7.89
C SER A 175 8.84 5.32 9.31
N ILE A 176 8.41 6.46 9.83
CA ILE A 176 8.64 6.86 11.22
C ILE A 176 7.30 6.92 11.97
N PRO A 177 7.23 6.40 13.21
CA PRO A 177 6.06 6.59 14.04
C PRO A 177 5.98 8.05 14.48
N LEU A 178 4.79 8.61 14.43
CA LEU A 178 4.46 9.93 14.91
C LEU A 178 3.80 9.80 16.28
N SER A 179 4.41 10.42 17.28
CA SER A 179 3.76 10.67 18.57
C SER A 179 3.26 12.11 18.55
N PHE A 180 1.94 12.28 18.53
CA PHE A 180 1.32 13.54 18.90
C PHE A 180 1.04 13.44 20.40
N GLY A 181 1.66 14.35 21.17
CA GLY A 181 1.87 14.20 22.61
C GLY A 181 0.64 13.75 23.41
N ASP A 182 0.91 12.93 24.43
CA ASP A 182 -0.03 12.60 25.49
C ASP A 182 -0.55 13.91 26.12
N HIS A 183 -1.76 14.30 25.73
CA HIS A 183 -2.47 15.42 26.32
C HIS A 183 -3.87 14.96 26.72
N SER A 184 -3.99 14.31 27.87
CA SER A 184 -4.63 14.85 29.10
C SER A 184 -4.69 13.79 30.20
#